data_AF-A0AB35YVF3-F1
#
_entry.id   AF-A0AB35YVF3-F1
#
_cell.length_a   1.000
_cell.length_b   1.000
_cell.length_c   1.000
_cell.angle_alpha   90.00
_cell.angle_beta   90.00
_cell.angle_gamma   90.00
#
_symmetry.space_group_name_H-M   'P 1'
#
loop_
_entity.id
_entity.type
_entity.pdbx_description
1 polymer ?
#
loop_
_entity_poly.entity_id
_entity_poly.type
_entity_poly.pdbx_seq_one_letter_code
_entity_poly.pdbx_strand_id
1 'polypeptide(L)'
;MRTEIKYLELKSGFSGNGPAWIGLVSFSKSGKTIYFDGKAFKSLDGTGISGNYFDLETGDEYWISGVKKDMSDRHKFGGGKIFVEKRILSEYLQIVGKSELPKTDYELTKVETEKPIKRINELENESLEPTEFGQELYFKEPNELKDNEIEHLIAELIEDEKSVQFNKARRSYKKKRIELEAELEKRGIKNVG
;
A
#
# COMPACT_ATOMS: atom_id res chain seq x y z
N MET A 1 13.22 -9.50 19.95
CA MET A 1 12.84 -8.48 18.93
C MET A 1 12.48 -7.20 19.67
N ARG A 2 12.92 -6.05 19.17
CA ARG A 2 12.63 -4.75 19.80
C ARG A 2 11.15 -4.41 19.67
N THR A 3 10.57 -3.79 20.70
CA THR A 3 9.19 -3.28 20.72
C THR A 3 9.16 -1.81 21.09
N GLU A 4 8.20 -1.05 20.55
CA GLU A 4 8.01 0.37 20.88
C GLU A 4 6.52 0.74 20.83
N ILE A 5 6.10 1.70 21.65
CA ILE A 5 4.77 2.31 21.53
C ILE A 5 4.82 3.33 20.39
N LYS A 6 3.94 3.18 19.40
CA LYS A 6 3.85 4.06 18.22
C LYS A 6 2.42 4.55 18.03
N TYR A 7 2.34 5.71 17.38
CA TYR A 7 1.15 6.18 16.69
C TYR A 7 1.15 5.67 15.26
N LEU A 8 0.00 5.19 14.78
CA LEU A 8 -0.22 4.72 13.41
C LEU A 8 -1.52 5.32 12.89
N GLU A 9 -1.53 5.94 11.71
CA GLU A 9 -2.73 6.50 11.07
C GLU A 9 -2.80 6.04 9.61
N LEU A 10 -3.93 5.45 9.21
CA LEU A 10 -4.19 5.13 7.81
C LEU A 10 -4.39 6.43 7.02
N LYS A 11 -3.61 6.61 5.95
CA LYS A 11 -3.64 7.81 5.10
C LYS A 11 -4.35 7.56 3.78
N SER A 12 -4.19 6.39 3.18
CA SER A 12 -4.89 6.00 1.95
C SER A 12 -6.40 6.19 2.08
N GLY A 13 -7.00 6.96 1.16
CA GLY A 13 -8.44 7.20 1.14
C GLY A 13 -8.96 8.21 2.18
N PHE A 14 -8.09 8.86 2.97
CA PHE A 14 -8.49 9.80 4.03
C PHE A 14 -7.75 11.14 3.93
N SER A 15 -8.42 12.22 4.35
CA SER A 15 -7.86 13.57 4.38
C SER A 15 -7.59 14.05 5.80
N GLY A 16 -6.89 13.22 6.60
CA GLY A 16 -6.54 13.51 7.99
C GLY A 16 -7.49 12.94 9.05
N ASN A 17 -8.54 12.25 8.61
CA ASN A 17 -9.55 11.61 9.46
C ASN A 17 -9.51 10.07 9.37
N GLY A 18 -8.39 9.51 8.93
CA GLY A 18 -8.24 8.07 8.84
C GLY A 18 -8.24 7.39 10.21
N PRO A 19 -8.64 6.12 10.29
CA PRO A 19 -8.46 5.31 11.49
C PRO A 19 -7.03 5.43 12.02
N ALA A 20 -6.89 5.63 13.33
CA ALA A 20 -5.58 5.73 13.96
C ALA A 20 -5.50 4.95 15.25
N TRP A 21 -4.30 4.49 15.58
CA TRP A 21 -4.00 3.65 16.70
C TRP A 21 -2.80 4.16 17.48
N ILE A 22 -2.81 3.87 18.77
CA ILE A 22 -1.62 3.86 19.62
C ILE A 22 -1.44 2.44 20.12
N GLY A 23 -0.32 1.84 19.75
CA GLY A 23 -0.11 0.41 19.91
C GLY A 23 1.34 0.01 20.12
N LEU A 24 1.54 -1.18 20.69
CA LEU A 24 2.87 -1.77 20.84
C LEU A 24 3.27 -2.44 19.54
N VAL A 25 4.19 -1.82 18.82
CA VAL A 25 4.72 -2.39 17.59
C VAL A 25 5.92 -3.27 17.89
N SER A 26 6.11 -4.30 17.07
CA SER A 26 7.31 -5.13 17.08
C SER A 26 8.13 -4.92 15.82
N PHE A 27 9.45 -4.88 15.94
CA PHE A 27 10.35 -4.81 14.79
C PHE A 27 10.83 -6.21 14.39
N SER A 28 11.04 -6.42 13.09
CA SER A 28 11.80 -7.57 12.58
C SER A 28 13.25 -7.55 13.10
N LYS A 29 13.96 -8.66 12.94
CA LYS A 29 15.36 -8.77 13.38
C LYS A 29 16.27 -7.70 12.73
N SER A 30 16.00 -7.36 11.47
CA SER A 30 16.71 -6.31 10.72
C SER A 30 16.24 -4.89 11.06
N GLY A 31 15.11 -4.74 11.77
CA GLY A 31 14.48 -3.45 12.04
C GLY A 31 13.71 -2.86 10.86
N LYS A 32 13.72 -3.51 9.68
CA LYS A 32 13.11 -2.98 8.45
C LYS A 32 11.59 -3.14 8.37
N THR A 33 11.02 -4.06 9.15
CA THR A 33 9.58 -4.36 9.14
C THR A 33 9.00 -4.09 10.52
N ILE A 34 7.88 -3.39 10.56
CA ILE A 34 7.09 -3.15 11.76
C ILE A 34 5.87 -4.07 11.73
N TYR A 35 5.58 -4.75 12.83
CA TYR A 35 4.38 -5.58 12.98
C TYR A 35 3.45 -4.97 14.03
N PHE A 36 2.17 -4.84 13.68
CA PHE A 36 1.12 -4.37 14.55
C PHE A 36 -0.23 -4.88 14.06
N ASP A 37 -1.08 -5.36 14.98
CA ASP A 37 -2.47 -5.77 14.70
C ASP A 37 -2.62 -6.73 13.50
N GLY A 38 -1.78 -7.77 13.48
CA GLY A 38 -1.81 -8.77 12.40
C GLY A 38 -1.33 -8.26 11.04
N LYS A 39 -0.73 -7.06 10.98
CA LYS A 39 -0.19 -6.42 9.77
C LYS A 39 1.32 -6.28 9.82
N ALA A 40 1.92 -6.03 8.66
CA ALA A 40 3.32 -5.72 8.53
C ALA A 40 3.54 -4.50 7.64
N PHE A 41 4.41 -3.60 8.10
CA PHE A 41 4.67 -2.32 7.45
C PHE A 41 6.14 -2.16 7.13
N LYS A 42 6.42 -1.54 5.98
CA LYS A 42 7.76 -1.08 5.61
C LYS A 42 7.78 0.41 5.33
N SER A 43 8.95 1.00 5.54
CA SER A 43 9.21 2.40 5.20
C SER A 43 8.98 2.61 3.70
N LEU A 44 8.35 3.74 3.36
CA LEU A 44 8.26 4.23 1.98
C LEU A 44 9.54 4.95 1.54
N ASP A 45 10.53 5.09 2.43
CA ASP A 45 11.85 5.71 2.15
C ASP A 45 11.75 7.09 1.47
N GLY A 46 10.73 7.87 1.86
CA GLY A 46 10.48 9.22 1.34
C GLY A 46 9.71 9.28 0.02
N THR A 47 9.25 8.15 -0.52
CA THR A 47 8.46 8.08 -1.76
C THR A 47 6.95 8.14 -1.55
N GLY A 48 6.48 8.17 -0.30
CA GLY A 48 5.06 8.22 0.03
C GLY A 48 4.40 9.55 -0.34
N ILE A 49 3.12 9.50 -0.68
CA ILE A 49 2.31 10.67 -1.02
C ILE A 49 1.82 11.37 0.25
N SER A 50 1.35 10.59 1.21
CA SER A 50 0.61 11.03 2.40
C SER A 50 1.04 10.34 3.69
N GLY A 51 1.65 9.15 3.58
CA GLY A 51 2.25 8.39 4.66
C GLY A 51 3.77 8.24 4.53
N ASN A 52 4.39 7.61 5.52
CA ASN A 52 5.81 7.28 5.57
C ASN A 52 6.09 5.77 5.63
N TYR A 53 5.05 4.96 5.81
CA TYR A 53 5.08 3.50 5.72
C TYR A 53 3.95 3.02 4.82
N PHE A 54 4.03 1.78 4.34
CA PHE A 54 2.93 1.10 3.69
C PHE A 54 2.69 -0.27 4.29
N ASP A 55 1.44 -0.73 4.29
CA ASP A 55 1.06 -2.10 4.62
C ASP A 55 1.47 -3.04 3.46
N LEU A 56 2.26 -4.06 3.77
CA LEU A 56 2.80 -5.00 2.78
C LEU A 56 1.73 -5.79 2.03
N GLU A 57 0.53 -5.93 2.59
CA GLU A 57 -0.53 -6.72 1.96
C GLU A 57 -1.44 -5.89 1.07
N THR A 58 -1.68 -4.63 1.43
CA THR A 58 -2.68 -3.78 0.76
C THR A 58 -2.05 -2.65 -0.07
N GLY A 59 -0.79 -2.32 0.20
CA GLY A 59 -0.14 -1.13 -0.36
C GLY A 59 -0.63 0.18 0.25
N ASP A 60 -1.54 0.15 1.23
CA ASP A 60 -2.07 1.35 1.85
C ASP A 60 -0.99 2.11 2.60
N GLU A 61 -0.96 3.42 2.44
CA GLU A 61 -0.02 4.29 3.13
C GLU A 61 -0.49 4.58 4.56
N TYR A 62 0.46 4.51 5.48
CA TYR A 62 0.29 4.82 6.89
C TYR A 62 1.28 5.90 7.31
N TRP A 63 0.84 6.77 8.21
CA TRP A 63 1.73 7.60 9.00
C TRP A 63 2.06 6.88 10.30
N ILE A 64 3.31 6.48 10.49
CA ILE A 64 3.80 5.82 11.70
C ILE A 64 4.89 6.68 12.33
N SER A 65 4.68 7.04 13.61
CA SER A 65 5.61 7.87 14.38
C SER A 65 5.67 7.45 15.85
N GLY A 66 6.62 8.00 16.61
CA GLY A 66 6.55 7.94 18.07
C GLY A 66 5.31 8.68 18.59
N VAL A 67 4.82 8.27 19.75
CA VAL A 67 3.75 8.98 20.45
C VAL A 67 4.26 10.29 21.04
N LYS A 68 3.44 11.33 21.01
CA LYS A 68 3.74 12.63 21.61
C LYS A 68 3.21 12.72 23.04
N LYS A 69 4.00 13.31 23.93
CA LYS A 69 3.62 13.50 25.34
C LYS A 69 2.43 14.44 25.51
N ASP A 70 2.26 15.39 24.60
CA ASP A 70 1.16 16.36 24.59
C ASP A 70 -0.11 15.81 23.92
N MET A 71 -0.11 14.55 23.49
CA MET A 71 -1.24 13.88 22.84
C MET A 71 -1.67 14.53 21.50
N SER A 72 -0.80 15.34 20.88
CA SER A 72 -1.05 15.99 19.57
C SER A 72 -0.64 15.12 18.37
N ASP A 73 -0.75 13.80 18.49
CA ASP A 73 -0.28 12.85 17.48
C ASP A 73 -0.97 13.05 16.12
N ARG A 74 -2.30 13.18 16.15
CA ARG A 74 -3.11 13.45 14.97
C ARG A 74 -2.89 14.88 14.48
N HIS A 75 -2.96 15.06 13.16
CA HIS A 75 -2.89 16.38 12.54
C HIS A 75 -3.96 17.34 13.11
N LYS A 76 -3.62 18.63 13.23
CA LYS A 76 -4.48 19.67 13.86
C LYS A 76 -5.89 19.81 13.27
N PHE A 77 -6.05 19.46 11.99
CA PHE A 77 -7.33 19.49 11.27
C PHE A 77 -7.87 18.07 11.00
N GLY A 78 -7.22 17.06 11.56
CA GLY A 78 -7.68 15.70 11.52
C GLY A 78 -8.82 15.47 12.51
N GLY A 79 -9.60 14.43 12.30
CA GLY A 79 -10.71 14.06 13.17
C GLY A 79 -10.80 12.55 13.38
N GLY A 80 -11.74 12.14 14.21
CA GLY A 80 -11.97 10.73 14.54
C GLY A 80 -11.18 10.26 15.76
N LYS A 81 -11.67 9.19 16.38
CA LYS A 81 -11.04 8.63 17.58
C LYS A 81 -9.69 7.98 17.26
N ILE A 82 -8.83 7.96 18.26
CA ILE A 82 -7.57 7.22 18.28
C ILE A 82 -7.77 6.00 19.15
N PHE A 83 -7.55 4.82 18.59
CA PHE A 83 -7.72 3.57 19.30
C PHE A 83 -6.45 3.22 20.08
N VAL A 84 -6.54 3.15 21.40
CA VAL A 84 -5.41 2.77 22.26
C VAL A 84 -5.50 1.28 22.56
N GLU A 85 -4.43 0.56 22.27
CA GLU A 85 -4.33 -0.85 22.59
C GLU A 85 -4.40 -1.08 24.11
N LYS A 86 -5.31 -1.97 24.53
CA LYS A 86 -5.59 -2.24 25.95
C LYS A 86 -4.37 -2.66 26.77
N ARG A 87 -3.43 -3.43 26.19
CA ARG A 87 -2.27 -3.98 26.92
C ARG A 87 -1.26 -2.91 27.35
N ILE A 88 -1.17 -1.81 26.60
CA ILE A 88 -0.21 -0.74 26.86
C ILE A 88 -0.81 0.46 27.60
N LEU A 89 -2.09 0.40 27.99
CA LEU A 89 -2.78 1.55 28.57
C LEU A 89 -2.00 2.20 29.72
N SER A 90 -1.52 1.38 30.66
CA SER A 90 -0.76 1.89 31.82
C SER A 90 0.54 2.57 31.41
N GLU A 91 1.28 2.01 30.46
CA GLU A 91 2.55 2.55 29.99
C GLU A 91 2.33 3.83 29.17
N TYR A 92 1.33 3.83 28.29
CA TYR A 92 0.97 5.01 27.52
C TYR A 92 0.53 6.18 28.42
N LEU A 93 -0.31 5.92 29.42
CA LEU A 93 -0.73 6.94 30.39
C LEU A 93 0.45 7.56 31.16
N GLN A 94 1.46 6.76 31.50
CA GLN A 94 2.70 7.27 32.09
C GLN A 94 3.48 8.17 31.12
N ILE A 95 3.57 7.78 29.84
CA ILE A 95 4.27 8.58 28.81
C ILE A 95 3.62 9.97 28.65
N VAL A 96 2.29 10.03 28.65
CA VAL A 96 1.54 11.29 28.45
C VAL A 96 1.21 12.02 29.76
N GLY A 97 1.58 11.47 30.92
CA GLY A 97 1.34 12.07 32.23
C GLY A 97 -0.15 12.24 32.56
N LYS A 98 -0.99 11.26 32.20
CA LYS A 98 -2.44 11.26 32.47
C LYS A 98 -2.83 10.12 33.41
N SER A 99 -3.85 10.35 34.22
CA SER A 99 -4.46 9.30 35.05
C SER A 99 -5.46 8.44 34.28
N GLU A 100 -6.07 9.00 33.22
CA GLU A 100 -7.05 8.32 32.38
C GLU A 100 -7.04 8.86 30.95
N LEU A 101 -7.59 8.07 30.02
CA LEU A 101 -7.74 8.47 28.62
C LEU A 101 -8.93 9.42 28.45
N PRO A 102 -8.78 10.54 27.72
CA PRO A 102 -9.90 11.37 27.30
C PRO A 102 -10.85 10.57 26.39
N LYS A 103 -12.04 10.22 26.89
CA LYS A 103 -13.00 9.36 26.19
C LYS A 103 -13.59 10.00 24.92
N THR A 104 -13.45 11.31 24.77
CA THR A 104 -13.87 12.07 23.58
C THR A 104 -13.07 11.66 22.35
N ASP A 105 -11.75 11.56 22.51
CA ASP A 105 -10.81 11.41 21.41
C ASP A 105 -10.16 10.03 21.37
N TYR A 106 -10.24 9.27 22.48
CA TYR A 106 -9.58 7.98 22.61
C TYR A 106 -10.57 6.86 22.96
N GLU A 107 -10.30 5.68 22.42
CA GLU A 107 -11.07 4.47 22.70
C GLU A 107 -10.17 3.26 22.88
N LEU A 108 -10.47 2.40 23.85
CA LEU A 108 -9.68 1.20 24.10
C LEU A 108 -10.03 0.07 23.15
N THR A 109 -9.04 -0.45 22.44
CA THR A 109 -9.21 -1.57 21.51
C THR A 109 -8.39 -2.80 21.89
N LYS A 110 -8.83 -3.97 21.41
CA LYS A 110 -7.99 -5.18 21.36
C LYS A 110 -7.34 -5.22 19.98
N VAL A 111 -6.13 -5.73 19.91
CA VAL A 111 -5.38 -5.92 18.66
C VAL A 111 -4.94 -7.37 18.55
N GLU A 112 -4.77 -7.84 17.33
CA GLU A 112 -4.12 -9.10 17.02
C GLU A 112 -2.64 -9.02 17.44
N THR A 113 -2.18 -10.04 18.16
CA THR A 113 -0.85 -10.03 18.78
C THR A 113 0.11 -10.98 18.08
N GLU A 114 -0.44 -11.94 17.34
CA GLU A 114 0.32 -12.82 16.48
C GLU A 114 0.90 -12.04 15.29
N LYS A 115 2.19 -12.27 15.02
CA LYS A 115 2.87 -11.61 13.91
C LYS A 115 2.69 -12.46 12.66
N PRO A 116 2.27 -11.89 11.53
CA PRO A 116 2.04 -12.62 10.29
C PRO A 116 3.35 -13.00 9.55
N ILE A 117 4.42 -13.38 10.27
CA ILE A 117 5.78 -13.54 9.69
C ILE A 117 5.78 -14.49 8.50
N LYS A 118 5.14 -15.66 8.63
CA LYS A 118 5.08 -16.65 7.55
C LYS A 118 4.36 -16.09 6.31
N ARG A 119 3.16 -15.53 6.52
CA ARG A 119 2.33 -14.93 5.46
C ARG A 119 3.07 -13.80 4.73
N ILE A 120 3.75 -12.94 5.48
CA ILE A 120 4.51 -11.82 4.92
C ILE A 120 5.75 -12.31 4.15
N ASN A 121 6.47 -13.29 4.68
CA ASN A 121 7.59 -13.89 3.94
C ASN A 121 7.13 -14.54 2.64
N GLU A 122 5.97 -15.18 2.62
CA GLU A 122 5.41 -15.77 1.40
C GLU A 122 5.09 -14.69 0.37
N LEU A 123 4.44 -13.58 0.76
CA LEU A 123 4.16 -12.44 -0.11
C LEU A 123 5.44 -11.77 -0.65
N GLU A 124 6.45 -11.57 0.20
CA GLU A 124 7.70 -10.92 -0.21
C GLU A 124 8.57 -11.80 -1.12
N ASN A 125 8.44 -13.13 -1.02
CA ASN A 125 9.15 -14.08 -1.87
C ASN A 125 8.24 -14.65 -2.96
N GLU A 126 7.04 -14.11 -3.12
CA GLU A 126 6.19 -14.43 -4.26
C GLU A 126 6.97 -14.02 -5.50
N SER A 127 7.43 -15.03 -6.23
CA SER A 127 8.02 -14.80 -7.53
C SER A 127 6.95 -14.10 -8.34
N LEU A 128 7.29 -12.97 -8.95
CA LEU A 128 6.54 -12.55 -10.12
C LEU A 128 6.56 -13.78 -11.04
N GLU A 129 5.38 -14.33 -11.34
CA GLU A 129 5.27 -15.33 -12.39
C GLU A 129 6.02 -14.74 -13.58
N PRO A 130 7.03 -15.43 -14.13
CA PRO A 130 7.76 -14.90 -15.26
C PRO A 130 6.70 -14.59 -16.31
N THR A 131 6.51 -13.30 -16.60
CA THR A 131 5.63 -12.91 -17.69
C THR A 131 6.18 -13.64 -18.90
N GLU A 132 5.36 -14.48 -19.54
CA GLU A 132 5.74 -15.22 -20.76
C GLU A 132 6.33 -14.27 -21.81
N PHE A 133 6.00 -12.99 -21.67
CA PHE A 133 6.37 -11.85 -22.45
C PHE A 133 7.27 -10.90 -21.62
N GLY A 134 8.49 -10.65 -22.07
CA GLY A 134 9.42 -9.76 -21.37
C GLY A 134 9.17 -8.28 -21.64
N GLN A 135 9.74 -7.40 -20.79
CA GLN A 135 9.59 -5.95 -20.93
C GLN A 135 10.18 -5.38 -22.22
N GLU A 136 11.05 -6.12 -22.90
CA GLU A 136 11.62 -5.74 -24.19
C GLU A 136 10.55 -5.51 -25.27
N LEU A 137 9.37 -6.13 -25.14
CA LEU A 137 8.29 -6.00 -26.13
C LEU A 137 7.74 -4.57 -26.23
N TYR A 138 7.74 -3.81 -25.13
CA TYR A 138 7.22 -2.44 -25.14
C TYR A 138 8.05 -1.48 -26.00
N PHE A 139 9.30 -1.85 -26.33
CA PHE A 139 10.25 -1.08 -27.13
C PHE A 139 10.32 -1.50 -28.59
N LYS A 140 9.67 -2.60 -28.97
CA LYS A 140 9.60 -3.08 -30.35
C LYS A 140 8.53 -2.32 -31.13
N GLU A 141 8.77 -2.14 -32.42
CA GLU A 141 7.75 -1.66 -33.34
C GLU A 141 6.71 -2.77 -33.62
N PRO A 142 5.44 -2.44 -33.95
CA PRO A 142 4.39 -3.43 -34.17
C PRO A 142 4.77 -4.56 -35.14
N ASN A 143 5.52 -4.23 -36.20
CA ASN A 143 5.98 -5.19 -37.21
C ASN A 143 7.11 -6.13 -36.74
N GLU A 144 7.76 -5.84 -35.61
CA GLU A 144 8.83 -6.66 -35.02
C GLU A 144 8.30 -7.68 -34.00
N LEU A 145 7.03 -7.55 -33.62
CA LEU A 145 6.36 -8.42 -32.66
C LEU A 145 5.75 -9.65 -33.35
N LYS A 146 5.73 -10.79 -32.65
CA LYS A 146 4.94 -11.98 -33.04
C LYS A 146 3.46 -11.76 -32.73
N ASP A 147 2.59 -12.54 -33.35
CA ASP A 147 1.13 -12.37 -33.18
C ASP A 147 0.71 -12.51 -31.71
N ASN A 148 1.21 -13.53 -31.02
CA ASN A 148 0.95 -13.73 -29.58
C ASN A 148 1.51 -12.60 -28.70
N GLU A 149 2.63 -11.98 -29.07
CA GLU A 149 3.19 -10.82 -28.37
C GLU A 149 2.30 -9.58 -28.56
N ILE A 150 1.75 -9.40 -29.77
CA ILE A 150 0.79 -8.31 -30.06
C ILE A 150 -0.51 -8.52 -29.27
N GLU A 151 -1.06 -9.74 -29.27
CA GLU A 151 -2.27 -10.08 -28.53
C GLU A 151 -2.11 -9.82 -27.02
N HIS A 152 -0.96 -10.21 -26.46
CA HIS A 152 -0.63 -9.94 -25.05
C HIS A 152 -0.60 -8.44 -24.74
N LEU A 153 0.13 -7.65 -25.53
CA LEU A 153 0.22 -6.19 -25.34
C LEU A 153 -1.13 -5.50 -25.49
N ILE A 154 -2.00 -5.97 -26.41
CA ILE A 154 -3.36 -5.46 -26.55
C ILE A 154 -4.17 -5.71 -25.28
N ALA A 155 -4.09 -6.92 -24.70
CA ALA A 155 -4.79 -7.27 -23.48
C ALA A 155 -4.38 -6.38 -22.29
N GLU A 156 -3.07 -6.16 -22.12
CA GLU A 156 -2.55 -5.25 -21.08
C GLU A 156 -3.03 -3.81 -21.28
N LEU A 157 -2.97 -3.29 -22.52
CA LEU A 157 -3.40 -1.92 -22.83
C LEU A 157 -4.91 -1.72 -22.56
N ILE A 158 -5.74 -2.76 -22.75
CA ILE A 158 -7.17 -2.71 -22.41
C ILE A 158 -7.37 -2.58 -20.90
N GLU A 159 -6.57 -3.27 -20.09
CA GLU A 159 -6.62 -3.17 -18.63
C GLU A 159 -6.16 -1.78 -18.14
N ASP A 160 -5.03 -1.29 -18.67
CA ASP A 160 -4.49 0.04 -18.39
C ASP A 160 -5.47 1.16 -18.75
N GLU A 161 -6.18 1.03 -19.87
CA GLU A 161 -7.22 2.00 -20.26
C GLU A 161 -8.36 2.10 -19.23
N LYS A 162 -8.71 0.98 -18.60
CA LYS A 162 -9.77 0.90 -17.57
C LYS A 162 -9.29 1.41 -16.22
N SER A 163 -8.04 1.12 -15.85
CA SER A 163 -7.50 1.41 -14.51
C SER A 163 -6.96 2.85 -14.38
N VAL A 164 -6.48 3.45 -15.48
CA VAL A 164 -5.80 4.75 -15.39
C VAL A 164 -6.76 5.90 -15.09
N GLN A 165 -6.38 6.78 -14.16
CA GLN A 165 -7.20 7.94 -13.77
C GLN A 165 -7.16 9.07 -14.80
N PHE A 166 -6.01 9.28 -15.45
CA PHE A 166 -5.78 10.45 -16.30
C PHE A 166 -6.21 10.23 -17.76
N ASN A 167 -7.03 11.15 -18.28
CA ASN A 167 -7.52 11.12 -19.66
C ASN A 167 -6.39 11.13 -20.71
N LYS A 168 -5.26 11.79 -20.43
CA LYS A 168 -4.11 11.84 -21.35
C LYS A 168 -3.46 10.47 -21.51
N ALA A 169 -3.25 9.76 -20.41
CA ALA A 169 -2.68 8.42 -20.41
C ALA A 169 -3.62 7.44 -21.13
N ARG A 170 -4.93 7.48 -20.82
CA ARG A 170 -5.94 6.64 -21.49
C ARG A 170 -5.94 6.81 -23.02
N ARG A 171 -5.83 8.05 -23.52
CA ARG A 171 -5.72 8.31 -24.97
C ARG A 171 -4.44 7.74 -25.57
N SER A 172 -3.33 7.81 -24.83
CA SER A 172 -2.04 7.26 -25.26
C SER A 172 -2.11 5.74 -25.40
N TYR A 173 -2.63 5.05 -24.38
CA TYR A 173 -2.80 3.59 -24.40
C TYR A 173 -3.71 3.15 -25.54
N LYS A 174 -4.87 3.80 -25.70
CA LYS A 174 -5.79 3.54 -26.81
C LYS A 174 -5.14 3.71 -28.18
N LYS A 175 -4.29 4.72 -28.37
CA LYS A 175 -3.57 4.93 -29.63
C LYS A 175 -2.63 3.76 -29.92
N LYS A 176 -1.82 3.36 -28.93
CA LYS A 176 -0.88 2.24 -29.07
C LYS A 176 -1.63 0.92 -29.32
N ARG A 177 -2.77 0.71 -28.66
CA ARG A 177 -3.62 -0.47 -28.89
C ARG A 177 -4.13 -0.53 -30.33
N ILE A 178 -4.63 0.58 -30.87
CA ILE A 178 -5.12 0.66 -32.26
C ILE A 178 -3.98 0.37 -33.26
N GLU A 179 -2.76 0.84 -33.00
CA GLU A 179 -1.60 0.55 -33.86
C GLU A 179 -1.28 -0.96 -33.90
N LEU A 180 -1.38 -1.64 -32.75
CA LEU A 180 -1.19 -3.08 -32.62
C LEU A 180 -2.33 -3.89 -33.28
N GLU A 181 -3.58 -3.48 -33.06
CA GLU A 181 -4.78 -4.06 -33.71
C GLU A 181 -4.67 -3.98 -35.24
N ALA A 182 -4.21 -2.84 -35.77
CA ALA A 182 -4.02 -2.64 -37.21
C ALA A 182 -2.92 -3.55 -37.80
N GLU A 183 -1.87 -3.85 -37.03
CA GLU A 183 -0.83 -4.76 -37.47
C GLU A 183 -1.32 -6.22 -37.50
N LEU A 184 -2.14 -6.66 -36.54
CA LEU A 184 -2.82 -7.97 -36.61
C LEU A 184 -3.75 -8.06 -37.83
N GLU A 185 -4.53 -7.01 -38.08
CA GLU A 185 -5.42 -6.95 -39.25
C GLU A 185 -4.63 -7.07 -40.56
N LYS A 186 -3.48 -6.38 -40.66
CA LYS A 186 -2.57 -6.45 -41.81
C LYS A 186 -2.00 -7.87 -42.02
N ARG A 187 -1.84 -8.64 -40.95
CA ARG A 187 -1.40 -10.05 -41.00
C ARG A 187 -2.53 -11.03 -41.35
N GLY A 188 -3.75 -10.54 -41.52
CA GLY A 188 -4.93 -11.37 -41.81
C GLY A 188 -5.54 -12.03 -40.58
N ILE A 189 -5.13 -11.62 -39.38
CA ILE A 189 -5.67 -12.11 -38.11
C ILE A 189 -6.82 -11.18 -37.74
N LYS A 190 -8.06 -11.62 -37.98
CA LYS A 190 -9.27 -10.87 -37.58
C LYS A 190 -9.82 -11.41 -36.27
N ASN A 191 -9.95 -10.51 -35.30
CA ASN A 191 -10.61 -10.66 -34.00
C ASN A 191 -9.88 -11.54 -32.97
N VAL A 192 -9.24 -10.89 -32.00
CA VAL A 192 -9.17 -11.40 -30.63
C VAL A 192 -10.05 -10.47 -29.80
N GLY A 193 -11.34 -10.77 -29.81
CA GLY A 193 -12.36 -10.04 -29.05
C GLY A 193 -12.42 -10.53 -27.62
#